data_AF-A0AAV6TM64-F1
#
_entry.id   AF-A0AAV6TM64-F1
#
_cell.length_a   1.000
_cell.length_b   1.000
_cell.length_c   1.000
_cell.angle_alpha   90.00
_cell.angle_beta   90.00
_cell.angle_gamma   90.00
#
_symmetry.space_group_name_H-M   'P 1'
#
loop_
_entity.id
_entity.type
_entity.pdbx_description
1 polymer ?
#
loop_
_entity_poly.entity_id
_entity_poly.type
_entity_poly.pdbx_seq_one_letter_code
_entity_poly.pdbx_strand_id
1 'polypeptide(L)'
;MIGKLILKLKGKDWKTANSRIFDVEVSFDDLLSQADHGLQNLSFEVLDITTPLESYFGKENMPDKDILKELFGKVINNSFEFYGGKYPFGNDFENIFGKYHRAMTIKGGSALFLGASKLDHSCVPNAVYHATGASITVRAIRTIKKFEKVLS
;
A
#
# COMPACT_ATOMS: atom_id res chain seq x y z
N MET A 1 -6.71 6.83 -2.57
CA MET A 1 -5.23 6.92 -2.51
C MET A 1 -4.61 7.39 -3.83
N ILE A 2 -4.95 6.77 -4.97
CA ILE A 2 -4.41 7.13 -6.30
C ILE A 2 -4.53 8.63 -6.64
N GLY A 3 -5.67 9.27 -6.36
CA GLY A 3 -5.82 10.72 -6.60
C GLY A 3 -4.83 11.60 -5.82
N LYS A 4 -4.51 11.23 -4.56
CA LYS A 4 -3.46 11.93 -3.79
C LYS A 4 -2.07 11.72 -4.39
N LEU A 5 -1.82 10.55 -4.97
CA LEU A 5 -0.58 10.25 -5.67
C LEU A 5 -0.47 11.11 -6.93
N ILE A 6 -1.50 11.12 -7.79
CA ILE A 6 -1.56 11.95 -9.00
C ILE A 6 -1.24 13.42 -8.68
N LEU A 7 -1.90 14.01 -7.66
CA LEU A 7 -1.62 15.38 -7.24
C LEU A 7 -0.18 15.60 -6.76
N LYS A 8 0.36 14.66 -5.97
CA LYS A 8 1.74 14.77 -5.45
C LYS A 8 2.79 14.66 -6.54
N LEU A 9 2.48 13.91 -7.61
CA LEU A 9 3.36 13.66 -8.74
C LEU A 9 3.22 14.71 -9.86
N LYS A 10 2.17 15.53 -9.85
CA LYS A 10 1.94 16.55 -10.87
C LYS A 10 3.15 17.49 -11.01
N GLY A 11 3.68 17.59 -12.24
CA GLY A 11 4.83 18.42 -12.56
C GLY A 11 6.17 17.94 -11.98
N LYS A 12 6.21 16.71 -11.44
CA LYS A 12 7.42 16.08 -10.92
C LYS A 12 7.71 14.82 -11.72
N ASP A 13 8.99 14.50 -11.85
CA ASP A 13 9.38 13.16 -12.25
C ASP A 13 9.08 12.22 -11.09
N TRP A 14 8.06 11.39 -11.24
CA TRP A 14 7.62 10.48 -10.19
C TRP A 14 8.65 9.38 -9.90
N LYS A 15 9.60 9.16 -10.81
CA LYS A 15 10.72 8.26 -10.60
C LYS A 15 11.68 8.75 -9.51
N THR A 16 11.65 10.04 -9.19
CA THR A 16 12.46 10.60 -8.11
C THR A 16 11.78 10.51 -6.74
N ALA A 17 10.58 9.94 -6.64
CA ALA A 17 9.92 9.72 -5.35
C ALA A 17 10.59 8.55 -4.62
N ASN A 18 11.43 8.86 -3.64
CA ASN A 18 12.20 7.87 -2.89
C ASN A 18 11.93 7.93 -1.38
N SER A 19 12.34 6.87 -0.69
CA SER A 19 12.43 6.80 0.76
C SER A 19 13.70 6.07 1.13
N ARG A 20 14.36 6.51 2.20
CA ARG A 20 15.56 5.85 2.73
C ARG A 20 15.19 5.03 3.96
N ILE A 21 15.63 3.79 3.97
CA ILE A 21 15.36 2.82 5.04
C ILE A 21 16.67 2.17 5.40
N PHE A 22 17.16 2.51 6.58
CA PHE A 22 18.54 2.27 6.96
C PHE A 22 19.49 2.85 5.88
N ASP A 23 20.33 2.01 5.29
CA ASP A 23 21.29 2.39 4.25
C ASP A 23 20.78 2.14 2.82
N VAL A 24 19.52 1.72 2.67
CA VAL A 24 18.92 1.40 1.37
C VAL A 24 17.94 2.50 0.96
N GLU A 25 18.12 3.01 -0.25
CA GLU A 25 17.14 3.87 -0.91
C GLU A 25 16.16 3.01 -1.71
N VAL A 26 14.88 3.30 -1.56
CA VAL A 26 13.80 2.64 -2.30
C VAL A 26 13.00 3.71 -3.03
N SER A 27 12.94 3.60 -4.35
CA SER A 27 12.11 4.48 -5.16
C SER A 27 10.72 3.89 -5.38
N PHE A 28 9.76 4.76 -5.63
CA PHE A 28 8.45 4.36 -6.14
C PHE A 28 8.57 3.66 -7.51
N ASP A 29 9.60 4.01 -8.30
CA ASP A 29 9.83 3.37 -9.59
C ASP A 29 10.15 1.89 -9.45
N ASP A 30 10.85 1.52 -8.38
CA ASP A 30 11.25 0.14 -8.12
C ASP A 30 10.09 -0.77 -7.66
N LEU A 31 8.87 -0.24 -7.51
CA LEU A 31 7.71 -1.02 -7.12
C LEU A 31 7.16 -1.83 -8.29
N LEU A 32 6.70 -3.05 -8.00
CA LEU A 32 6.14 -3.92 -9.02
C LEU A 32 4.77 -3.42 -9.45
N SER A 33 4.63 -3.04 -10.72
CA SER A 33 3.34 -2.65 -11.29
C SER A 33 2.48 -3.84 -11.74
N GLN A 34 3.12 -4.89 -12.26
CA GLN A 34 2.47 -6.00 -13.02
C GLN A 34 1.44 -5.55 -14.08
N ALA A 35 1.49 -4.30 -14.55
CA ALA A 35 0.54 -3.76 -15.52
C ALA A 35 0.54 -4.52 -16.85
N ASP A 36 1.66 -5.20 -17.17
CA ASP A 36 1.86 -5.92 -18.42
C ASP A 36 1.64 -7.44 -18.30
N HIS A 37 1.52 -7.98 -17.08
CA HIS A 37 1.50 -9.43 -16.82
C HIS A 37 0.11 -10.02 -16.52
N GLY A 38 -0.96 -9.40 -17.00
CA GLY A 38 -2.26 -10.07 -17.10
C GLY A 38 -3.28 -9.74 -16.02
N LEU A 39 -3.20 -8.56 -15.40
CA LEU A 39 -4.42 -7.95 -14.90
C LEU A 39 -5.22 -7.44 -16.12
N GLN A 40 -5.82 -8.35 -16.89
CA GLN A 40 -6.75 -8.00 -17.99
C GLN A 40 -7.88 -7.08 -17.48
N ASN A 41 -8.21 -7.23 -16.19
CA ASN A 41 -9.16 -6.38 -15.49
C ASN A 41 -8.60 -4.99 -15.13
N LEU A 42 -7.28 -4.79 -15.05
CA LEU A 42 -6.71 -3.48 -14.71
C LEU A 42 -7.08 -2.45 -15.77
N SER A 43 -7.08 -2.83 -17.04
CA SER A 43 -7.45 -1.92 -18.11
C SER A 43 -8.91 -1.45 -17.97
N PHE A 44 -9.82 -2.33 -17.54
CA PHE A 44 -11.20 -1.97 -17.26
C PHE A 44 -11.32 -1.11 -16.00
N GLU A 45 -10.68 -1.51 -14.90
CA GLU A 45 -10.69 -0.74 -13.64
C GLU A 45 -10.06 0.66 -13.80
N VAL A 46 -8.98 0.77 -14.59
CA VAL A 46 -8.36 2.06 -14.91
C VAL A 46 -9.32 2.92 -15.72
N LEU A 47 -10.03 2.36 -16.71
CA LEU A 47 -11.05 3.10 -17.46
C LEU A 47 -12.19 3.58 -16.54
N ASP A 48 -12.64 2.73 -15.63
CA ASP A 48 -13.74 3.04 -14.71
C ASP A 48 -13.39 4.16 -13.73
N ILE A 49 -12.13 4.26 -13.29
CA ILE A 49 -11.70 5.36 -12.41
C ILE A 49 -11.23 6.61 -13.17
N THR A 50 -10.90 6.51 -14.47
CA THR A 50 -10.37 7.65 -15.23
C THR A 50 -11.40 8.78 -15.30
N THR A 51 -12.65 8.49 -15.64
CA THR A 51 -13.70 9.52 -15.75
C THR A 51 -13.96 10.24 -14.41
N PRO A 52 -14.13 9.54 -13.27
CA PRO A 52 -14.20 10.21 -11.96
C PRO A 52 -12.96 11.05 -11.63
N LEU A 53 -11.77 10.55 -11.93
CA LEU A 53 -10.51 11.28 -11.66
C LEU A 53 -10.40 12.53 -12.53
N GLU A 54 -10.70 12.44 -13.83
CA GLU A 54 -10.77 13.57 -14.75
C GLU A 54 -11.79 14.63 -14.29
N SER A 55 -12.97 14.20 -13.86
CA SER A 55 -14.00 15.11 -13.36
C SER A 55 -13.58 15.83 -12.08
N TYR A 56 -12.81 15.18 -11.21
CA TYR A 56 -12.38 15.76 -9.94
C TYR A 56 -11.12 16.62 -10.06
N PHE A 57 -10.15 16.16 -10.84
CA PHE A 57 -8.85 16.82 -10.98
C PHE A 57 -8.77 17.76 -12.18
N GLY A 58 -9.62 17.64 -13.19
CA GLY A 58 -9.45 18.29 -14.49
C GLY A 58 -8.58 17.45 -15.43
N LYS A 59 -8.97 17.37 -16.70
CA LYS A 59 -8.30 16.54 -17.71
C LYS A 59 -6.83 16.93 -17.92
N GLU A 60 -6.52 18.21 -17.81
CA GLU A 60 -5.16 18.76 -17.91
C GLU A 60 -4.24 18.36 -16.75
N ASN A 61 -4.81 17.81 -15.68
CA ASN A 61 -4.07 17.36 -14.50
C ASN A 61 -3.90 15.83 -14.46
N MET A 62 -4.43 15.13 -15.47
CA MET A 62 -4.33 13.68 -15.57
C MET A 62 -3.04 13.28 -16.29
N PRO A 63 -2.34 12.25 -15.79
CA PRO A 63 -1.23 11.65 -16.53
C PRO A 63 -1.74 10.89 -17.76
N ASP A 64 -0.85 10.62 -18.70
CA ASP A 64 -1.14 9.75 -19.84
C ASP A 64 -1.66 8.37 -19.37
N LYS A 65 -2.51 7.73 -20.17
CA LYS A 65 -3.18 6.48 -19.79
C LYS A 65 -2.20 5.37 -19.41
N ASP A 66 -1.07 5.26 -20.10
CA ASP A 66 -0.06 4.24 -19.80
C ASP A 66 0.63 4.49 -18.46
N ILE A 67 0.93 5.77 -18.16
CA ILE A 67 1.45 6.18 -16.84
C ILE A 67 0.39 5.92 -15.77
N LEU A 68 -0.88 6.27 -16.01
CA LEU A 68 -1.96 6.02 -15.06
C LEU A 68 -2.11 4.53 -14.76
N LYS A 69 -2.04 3.68 -15.79
CA LYS A 69 -2.09 2.22 -15.66
C LYS A 69 -0.92 1.70 -14.81
N GLU A 70 0.29 2.19 -15.05
CA GLU A 70 1.46 1.84 -14.25
C GLU A 70 1.30 2.29 -12.78
N LEU A 71 0.93 3.55 -12.54
CA LEU A 71 0.72 4.09 -11.20
C LEU A 71 -0.34 3.28 -10.44
N PHE A 72 -1.42 2.92 -11.11
CA PHE A 72 -2.50 2.15 -10.52
C PHE A 72 -2.07 0.73 -10.19
N GLY A 73 -1.33 0.06 -11.09
CA GLY A 73 -0.76 -1.26 -10.83
C GLY A 73 0.22 -1.26 -9.66
N LYS A 74 1.11 -0.25 -9.57
CA LYS A 74 2.01 -0.08 -8.41
C LYS A 74 1.22 0.12 -7.13
N VAL A 75 0.17 0.94 -7.16
CA VAL A 75 -0.70 1.13 -6.00
C VAL A 75 -1.36 -0.19 -5.59
N ILE A 76 -2.05 -0.90 -6.47
CA ILE A 76 -2.76 -2.13 -6.12
C ILE A 76 -1.83 -3.17 -5.48
N ASN A 77 -0.67 -3.41 -6.10
CA ASN A 77 0.22 -4.49 -5.67
C ASN A 77 1.02 -4.19 -4.40
N ASN A 78 1.20 -2.92 -4.05
CA ASN A 78 2.14 -2.52 -3.01
C ASN A 78 1.46 -1.82 -1.82
N SER A 79 0.13 -1.68 -1.85
CA SER A 79 -0.64 -1.03 -0.80
C SER A 79 -0.76 -1.90 0.44
N PHE A 80 -0.64 -1.25 1.59
CA PHE A 80 -0.90 -1.83 2.89
C PHE A 80 -2.24 -1.33 3.39
N GLU A 81 -3.09 -2.27 3.79
CA GLU A 81 -4.26 -1.95 4.57
C GLU A 81 -3.85 -1.84 6.04
N PHE A 82 -4.35 -0.80 6.71
CA PHE A 82 -4.17 -0.66 8.14
C PHE A 82 -5.52 -0.49 8.80
N TYR A 83 -5.61 -1.05 9.98
CA TYR A 83 -6.83 -1.04 10.76
C TYR A 83 -6.69 0.04 11.84
N GLY A 84 -7.66 0.94 11.87
CA GLY A 84 -7.63 2.13 12.71
C GLY A 84 -8.76 2.06 13.71
N GLY A 85 -8.42 2.25 14.99
CA GLY A 85 -9.39 2.60 16.02
C GLY A 85 -9.43 1.64 17.21
N LYS A 86 -9.44 2.25 18.40
CA LYS A 86 -10.21 1.71 19.53
C LYS A 86 -11.66 1.57 19.07
N TYR A 87 -12.30 0.46 19.37
CA TYR A 87 -13.72 0.26 19.10
C TYR A 87 -14.52 1.49 19.62
N PRO A 88 -15.56 1.95 18.89
CA PRO A 88 -16.41 3.06 19.34
C PRO A 88 -17.13 2.80 20.67
N PHE A 89 -17.00 1.59 21.23
CA PHE A 89 -17.61 1.14 22.48
C PHE A 89 -16.61 0.99 23.64
N GLY A 90 -15.37 1.50 23.52
CA GLY A 90 -14.37 1.36 24.59
C GLY A 90 -14.04 -0.10 24.91
N ASN A 91 -13.46 -0.35 26.09
CA ASN A 91 -13.04 -1.67 26.56
C ASN A 91 -14.23 -2.64 26.79
N ASP A 92 -15.48 -2.18 26.68
CA ASP A 92 -16.67 -3.01 26.92
C ASP A 92 -16.93 -4.03 25.81
N PHE A 93 -16.30 -3.88 24.65
CA PHE A 93 -16.42 -4.87 23.56
C PHE A 93 -15.73 -6.20 23.89
N GLU A 94 -14.63 -6.18 24.65
CA GLU A 94 -13.98 -7.39 25.18
C GLU A 94 -14.89 -8.15 26.16
N ASN A 95 -15.71 -7.41 26.92
CA ASN A 95 -16.66 -7.97 27.88
C ASN A 95 -17.91 -8.59 27.22
N ILE A 96 -18.35 -8.06 26.07
CA ILE A 96 -19.58 -8.52 25.39
C ILE A 96 -19.33 -9.71 24.46
N PHE A 97 -18.20 -9.73 23.73
CA PHE A 97 -17.96 -10.71 22.66
C PHE A 97 -16.76 -11.63 22.93
N GLY A 98 -16.56 -12.00 24.19
CA GLY A 98 -15.49 -12.89 24.66
C GLY A 98 -15.05 -13.95 23.63
N LYS A 99 -13.74 -14.07 23.45
CA LYS A 99 -13.04 -15.09 22.64
C LYS A 99 -13.27 -15.10 21.11
N TYR A 100 -14.25 -14.38 20.56
CA TYR A 100 -14.48 -14.28 19.10
C TYR A 100 -13.81 -13.06 18.43
N HIS A 101 -12.85 -12.45 19.14
CA HIS A 101 -12.25 -11.13 18.92
C HIS A 101 -11.48 -10.91 17.60
N ARG A 102 -11.35 -11.92 16.72
CA ARG A 102 -10.58 -11.81 15.47
C ARG A 102 -11.39 -11.32 14.26
N ALA A 103 -12.71 -11.19 14.38
CA ALA A 103 -13.56 -11.03 13.19
C ALA A 103 -13.98 -9.59 12.84
N MET A 104 -13.73 -8.59 13.70
CA MET A 104 -14.17 -7.22 13.44
C MET A 104 -13.06 -6.21 13.69
N THR A 105 -12.13 -6.11 12.75
CA THR A 105 -11.15 -5.02 12.72
C THR A 105 -11.67 -3.93 11.77
N ILE A 106 -11.89 -2.71 12.27
CA ILE A 106 -12.35 -1.60 11.41
C ILE A 106 -11.19 -1.19 10.50
N LYS A 107 -11.40 -1.29 9.19
CA LYS A 107 -10.43 -0.82 8.19
C LYS A 107 -10.24 0.69 8.36
N GLY A 108 -9.06 1.08 8.82
CA GLY A 108 -8.71 2.49 9.09
C GLY A 108 -8.25 3.23 7.85
N GLY A 109 -7.79 2.50 6.83
CA GLY A 109 -7.42 3.06 5.54
C GLY A 109 -6.44 2.18 4.77
N SER A 110 -5.88 2.74 3.70
CA SER A 110 -4.76 2.17 2.97
C SER A 110 -3.64 3.19 2.81
N ALA A 111 -2.40 2.71 2.80
CA ALA A 111 -1.20 3.50 2.62
C ALA A 111 -0.17 2.74 1.80
N LEU A 112 0.75 3.50 1.18
CA LEU A 112 1.89 2.95 0.46
C LEU A 112 3.15 3.21 1.26
N PHE A 113 3.83 2.15 1.67
CA PHE A 113 5.07 2.22 2.45
C PHE A 113 6.22 1.62 1.65
N LEU A 114 6.96 2.47 0.92
CA LEU A 114 7.94 2.05 -0.09
C LEU A 114 8.89 0.93 0.39
N GLY A 115 9.37 1.02 1.62
CA GLY A 115 10.21 -0.04 2.20
C GLY A 115 9.56 -1.36 2.46
N ALA A 116 8.39 -1.31 3.10
CA ALA A 116 7.67 -2.53 3.43
C ALA A 116 7.22 -3.23 2.14
N SER A 117 6.93 -2.47 1.07
CA SER A 117 6.62 -3.00 -0.26
C SER A 117 7.77 -3.80 -0.91
N LYS A 118 9.00 -3.74 -0.37
CA LYS A 118 10.13 -4.57 -0.83
C LYS A 118 10.23 -5.93 -0.15
N LEU A 119 9.41 -6.18 0.87
CA LEU A 119 9.35 -7.49 1.51
C LEU A 119 8.57 -8.45 0.63
N ASP A 120 9.15 -9.62 0.37
CA ASP A 120 8.45 -10.66 -0.35
C ASP A 120 7.41 -11.32 0.56
N HIS A 121 6.34 -11.78 -0.07
CA HIS A 121 5.36 -12.62 0.59
C HIS A 121 5.94 -14.00 0.92
N SER A 122 5.60 -14.52 2.09
CA SER A 122 5.75 -15.94 2.43
C SER A 122 4.58 -16.45 3.24
N CYS A 123 4.08 -17.65 2.93
CA CYS A 123 3.10 -18.34 3.77
C CYS A 123 3.67 -18.73 5.14
N VAL A 124 4.99 -18.68 5.30
CA VAL A 124 5.72 -19.00 6.53
C VAL A 124 6.68 -17.84 6.82
N PRO A 125 6.18 -16.65 7.20
CA PRO A 125 6.96 -15.42 7.22
C PRO A 125 7.92 -15.38 8.40
N ASN A 126 9.06 -14.69 8.26
CA ASN A 126 10.01 -14.50 9.35
C ASN A 126 9.92 -13.10 9.99
N ALA A 127 9.10 -12.21 9.42
CA ALA A 127 8.73 -10.92 9.99
C ALA A 127 7.23 -10.65 9.86
N VAL A 128 6.72 -9.71 10.64
CA VAL A 128 5.36 -9.18 10.55
C VAL A 128 5.40 -7.66 10.56
N TYR A 129 4.48 -7.02 9.84
CA TYR A 129 4.32 -5.57 9.89
C TYR A 129 3.15 -5.16 10.78
N HIS A 130 3.26 -3.99 11.38
CA HIS A 130 2.20 -3.32 12.12
C HIS A 130 2.16 -1.85 11.71
N ALA A 131 1.04 -1.42 11.17
CA ALA A 131 0.83 -0.03 10.78
C ALA A 131 0.06 0.72 11.87
N THR A 132 0.51 1.91 12.23
CA THR A 132 -0.13 2.80 13.20
C THR A 132 -0.17 4.20 12.64
N GLY A 133 -1.36 4.65 12.23
CA GLY A 133 -1.53 5.90 11.51
C GLY A 133 -0.71 5.92 10.22
N ALA A 134 0.21 6.89 10.10
CA ALA A 134 1.08 7.06 8.94
C ALA A 134 2.45 6.33 9.06
N SER A 135 2.63 5.47 10.07
CA SER A 135 3.87 4.72 10.30
C SER A 135 3.65 3.23 10.13
N ILE A 136 4.66 2.52 9.62
CA ILE A 136 4.72 1.05 9.58
C ILE A 136 5.95 0.58 10.35
N THR A 137 5.79 -0.45 11.17
CA THR A 137 6.88 -1.12 11.88
C THR A 137 6.97 -2.56 11.40
N VAL A 138 8.16 -3.03 11.03
CA VAL A 138 8.41 -4.44 10.68
C VAL A 138 9.18 -5.07 11.84
N ARG A 139 8.72 -6.22 12.34
CA ARG A 139 9.34 -6.95 13.45
C ARG A 139 9.59 -8.38 13.06
N ALA A 140 10.79 -8.88 13.35
CA ALA A 140 11.09 -10.30 13.24
C ALA A 140 10.23 -11.11 14.23
N ILE A 141 9.65 -12.21 13.77
CA ILE A 141 8.86 -13.15 14.60
C ILE A 141 9.61 -14.46 14.86
N ARG A 142 10.79 -14.60 14.28
CA ARG A 142 11.75 -15.69 14.49
C ARG A 142 13.17 -15.14 14.25
N THR A 143 14.20 -15.89 14.63
CA THR A 143 15.59 -15.52 14.33
C THR A 143 15.81 -15.45 12.83
N ILE A 144 16.34 -14.32 12.35
CA ILE A 144 16.73 -14.10 10.94
C ILE A 144 18.26 -14.08 10.91
N LYS A 145 18.86 -14.99 10.16
CA LYS A 145 20.33 -15.07 10.04
C LYS A 145 20.86 -13.89 9.22
N LYS A 146 22.15 -13.58 9.37
CA LYS A 146 22.81 -12.60 8.51
C LYS A 146 22.64 -13.01 7.04
N PHE A 147 22.21 -12.05 6.21
CA PHE A 147 21.91 -12.24 4.79
C PHE A 147 20.69 -13.11 4.46
N GLU A 148 19.96 -13.60 5.46
CA GLU A 148 18.66 -14.23 5.22
C GLU A 148 17.65 -13.15 4.79
N LYS A 149 16.82 -13.49 3.81
CA LYS A 149 15.78 -12.57 3.31
C LYS A 149 14.71 -12.36 4.37
N VAL A 150 14.26 -11.11 4.53
CA VAL A 150 13.10 -10.78 5.34
C VAL A 150 11.83 -11.01 4.51
N LEU A 151 10.92 -11.82 5.05
CA LEU A 151 9.68 -12.27 4.40
C LEU A 151 8.49 -11.94 5.31
N SER A 152 7.43 -11.38 4.72
CA SER A 152 6.21 -10.96 5.43
C SER A 152 4.94 -11.69 5.00
#